data_AF-A0A960UVM6-F1
#
_entry.id   AF-A0A960UVM6-F1
#
_cell.length_a   1.000
_cell.length_b   1.000
_cell.length_c   1.000
_cell.angle_alpha   90.00
_cell.angle_beta   90.00
_cell.angle_gamma   90.00
#
_symmetry.space_group_name_H-M   'P 1'
#
loop_
_entity.id
_entity.type
_entity.pdbx_description
1 polymer ?
#
loop_
_entity_poly.entity_id
_entity_poly.type
_entity_poly.pdbx_seq_one_letter_code
_entity_poly.pdbx_strand_id
1 'polypeptide(L)'
;MDGEKPRNPGNTVEPALHEASGADISDPANGVVVLLSGGLDSATTLHLALSRNHLVHAISFDYGQRHKIELDSARRIAASAGVEHHVLSVDTSLFRNSALTDASMQMPEDRDESAMSSEIPVTYVPGRNILFLSFAVSYCESRGFSRIFIGANAVDYSGYPDCRPDFIRAFQSMV
;
A
#
# COMPACT_ATOMS: atom_id res chain seq x y z
N MET A 1 -20.76 28.98 48.27
CA MET A 1 -20.84 29.25 46.82
C MET A 1 -20.21 28.05 46.16
N ASP A 2 -21.02 27.00 46.04
CA ASP A 2 -20.66 25.68 45.54
C ASP A 2 -20.91 25.62 44.04
N GLY A 3 -20.05 24.90 43.30
CA GLY A 3 -20.26 24.66 41.88
C GLY A 3 -19.04 24.15 41.12
N GLU A 4 -18.35 23.13 41.63
CA GLU A 4 -17.31 22.42 40.87
C GLU A 4 -18.01 21.50 39.85
N LYS A 5 -17.84 21.79 38.55
CA LYS A 5 -18.38 20.94 37.47
C LYS A 5 -17.64 19.60 37.43
N PRO A 6 -18.34 18.45 37.35
CA PRO A 6 -17.68 17.16 37.22
C PRO A 6 -17.00 17.03 35.85
N ARG A 7 -15.75 16.55 35.86
CA ARG A 7 -15.00 16.18 34.65
C ARG A 7 -15.66 14.98 33.99
N ASN A 8 -16.00 15.11 32.71
CA ASN A 8 -16.54 14.04 31.89
C ASN A 8 -15.43 13.02 31.58
N PRO A 9 -15.55 11.73 31.95
CA PRO A 9 -14.60 10.70 31.53
C PRO A 9 -14.96 10.26 30.11
N GLY A 10 -14.67 11.12 29.14
CA GLY A 10 -14.95 10.88 27.73
C GLY A 10 -13.85 10.06 27.06
N ASN A 11 -14.21 8.83 26.67
CA ASN A 11 -13.66 8.03 25.57
C ASN A 11 -12.13 7.90 25.47
N THR A 12 -11.55 7.01 26.28
CA THR A 12 -10.51 6.12 25.74
C THR A 12 -11.18 5.17 24.75
N VAL A 13 -11.07 5.46 23.46
CA VAL A 13 -11.29 4.44 22.43
C VAL A 13 -10.10 3.50 22.53
N GLU A 14 -10.22 2.45 23.35
CA GLU A 14 -9.32 1.32 23.24
C GLU A 14 -9.47 0.76 21.81
N PRO A 15 -8.38 0.55 21.07
CA PRO A 15 -8.48 -0.14 19.80
C PRO A 15 -8.98 -1.54 20.12
N ALA A 16 -10.20 -1.86 19.68
CA ALA A 16 -10.72 -3.21 19.74
C ALA A 16 -9.73 -4.10 18.98
N LEU A 17 -8.91 -4.84 19.73
CA LEU A 17 -8.21 -6.01 19.24
C LEU A 17 -9.30 -7.00 18.89
N HIS A 18 -9.71 -6.97 17.63
CA HIS A 18 -10.61 -7.96 17.07
C HIS A 18 -9.96 -9.32 17.31
N GLU A 19 -10.56 -10.11 18.19
CA GLU A 19 -10.12 -11.48 18.44
C GLU A 19 -10.02 -12.18 17.09
N ALA A 20 -8.84 -12.69 16.77
CA ALA A 20 -8.61 -13.47 15.56
C ALA A 20 -9.41 -14.77 15.68
N SER A 21 -10.68 -14.73 15.25
CA SER A 21 -11.44 -15.95 15.04
C SER A 21 -10.66 -16.81 14.05
N GLY A 22 -10.51 -18.10 14.34
CA GLY A 22 -9.73 -19.06 13.56
C GLY A 22 -10.17 -19.10 12.09
N ALA A 23 -9.62 -18.19 11.30
CA ALA A 23 -9.89 -18.09 9.88
C ALA A 23 -9.18 -19.26 9.20
N ASP A 24 -9.94 -20.03 8.45
CA ASP A 24 -9.39 -21.11 7.65
C ASP A 24 -8.44 -20.52 6.60
N ILE A 25 -7.16 -20.84 6.71
CA ILE A 25 -6.13 -20.42 5.75
C ILE A 25 -6.29 -21.10 4.38
N SER A 26 -7.21 -22.05 4.25
CA SER A 26 -7.57 -22.69 2.99
C SER A 26 -8.82 -22.10 2.32
N ASP A 27 -9.59 -21.24 3.02
CA ASP A 27 -10.74 -20.56 2.45
C ASP A 27 -10.31 -19.36 1.56
N PRO A 28 -10.60 -19.37 0.25
CA PRO A 28 -10.30 -18.24 -0.63
C PRO A 28 -10.93 -16.93 -0.16
N ALA A 29 -12.06 -16.96 0.55
CA ALA A 29 -12.68 -15.75 1.10
C ALA A 29 -11.82 -15.08 2.20
N ASN A 30 -10.89 -15.83 2.81
CA ASN A 30 -9.85 -15.31 3.72
C ASN A 30 -8.55 -14.91 2.97
N GLY A 31 -8.56 -14.99 1.65
CA GLY A 31 -7.46 -14.60 0.77
C GLY A 31 -7.22 -13.10 0.72
N VAL A 32 -5.95 -12.71 0.80
CA VAL A 32 -5.47 -11.33 0.71
C VAL A 32 -4.34 -11.23 -0.32
N VAL A 33 -4.43 -10.25 -1.21
CA VAL A 33 -3.28 -9.81 -2.00
C VAL A 33 -2.59 -8.65 -1.30
N VAL A 34 -1.28 -8.77 -1.07
CA VAL A 34 -0.44 -7.67 -0.58
C VAL A 34 0.37 -7.08 -1.74
N LEU A 35 0.28 -5.77 -1.93
CA LEU A 35 1.17 -5.05 -2.84
C LEU A 35 2.54 -4.85 -2.17
N LEU A 36 3.52 -5.65 -2.58
CA LEU A 36 4.84 -5.72 -1.96
C LEU A 36 5.88 -4.98 -2.80
N SER A 37 6.38 -3.82 -2.33
CA SER A 37 7.42 -3.06 -3.04
C SER A 37 8.84 -3.46 -2.64
N GLY A 38 9.00 -4.11 -1.48
CA GLY A 38 10.32 -4.40 -0.89
C GLY A 38 10.79 -3.34 0.10
N GLY A 39 10.03 -2.24 0.25
CA GLY A 39 10.23 -1.23 1.29
C GLY A 39 9.53 -1.57 2.62
N LEU A 40 9.86 -0.81 3.66
CA LEU A 40 9.42 -1.03 5.05
C LEU A 40 7.90 -1.13 5.19
N ASP A 41 7.15 -0.20 4.59
CA ASP A 41 5.69 -0.16 4.77
C ASP A 41 5.02 -1.38 4.14
N SER A 42 5.49 -1.79 2.96
CA SER A 42 4.97 -2.97 2.28
C SER A 42 5.33 -4.27 3.01
N ALA A 43 6.52 -4.33 3.61
CA ALA A 43 6.95 -5.46 4.43
C ALA A 43 6.14 -5.55 5.73
N THR A 44 5.88 -4.41 6.37
CA THR A 44 5.03 -4.33 7.57
C THR A 44 3.59 -4.74 7.24
N THR A 45 3.07 -4.27 6.10
CA THR A 45 1.74 -4.64 5.59
C THR A 45 1.62 -6.15 5.36
N LEU A 46 2.64 -6.77 4.78
CA LEU A 46 2.69 -8.22 4.59
C LEU A 46 2.61 -8.98 5.92
N HIS A 47 3.45 -8.61 6.88
CA HIS A 47 3.49 -9.29 8.18
C HIS A 47 2.22 -9.03 9.01
N LEU A 48 1.57 -7.88 8.84
CA LEU A 48 0.26 -7.60 9.44
C LEU A 48 -0.84 -8.49 8.86
N ALA A 49 -0.82 -8.76 7.56
CA ALA A 49 -1.77 -9.69 6.95
C ALA A 49 -1.56 -11.13 7.49
N LEU A 50 -0.30 -11.56 7.59
CA LEU A 50 0.07 -12.86 8.15
C LEU A 50 -0.29 -12.98 9.63
N SER A 51 -0.05 -11.95 10.45
CA SER A 51 -0.41 -11.96 11.88
C SER A 51 -1.92 -12.03 12.12
N ARG A 52 -2.72 -11.73 11.09
CA ARG A 52 -4.19 -11.86 11.10
C ARG A 52 -4.68 -13.20 10.53
N ASN A 53 -3.77 -14.16 10.31
CA ASN A 53 -4.06 -15.50 9.78
C ASN A 53 -4.77 -15.48 8.41
N HIS A 54 -4.42 -14.53 7.54
CA HIS A 54 -4.91 -14.51 6.18
C HIS A 54 -4.14 -15.50 5.28
N LEU A 55 -4.79 -16.00 4.23
CA LEU A 55 -4.11 -16.64 3.10
C LEU A 55 -3.50 -15.54 2.23
N VAL A 56 -2.18 -15.35 2.32
CA VAL A 56 -1.53 -14.18 1.72
C VAL A 56 -0.78 -14.54 0.44
N HIS A 57 -1.13 -13.85 -0.65
CA HIS A 57 -0.31 -13.76 -1.86
C HIS A 57 0.27 -12.34 -1.98
N ALA A 58 1.47 -12.22 -2.54
CA ALA A 58 2.13 -10.94 -2.77
C ALA A 58 2.28 -10.65 -4.26
N ILE A 59 2.14 -9.37 -4.64
CA ILE A 59 2.42 -8.89 -6.00
C ILE A 59 3.38 -7.71 -5.91
N SER A 60 4.46 -7.77 -6.68
CA SER A 60 5.37 -6.65 -6.96
C SER A 60 5.24 -6.22 -8.41
N PHE A 61 5.55 -4.96 -8.68
CA PHE A 61 5.52 -4.40 -10.03
C PHE A 61 6.91 -3.93 -10.46
N ASP A 62 7.39 -4.44 -11.58
CA ASP A 62 8.49 -3.86 -12.35
C ASP A 62 7.90 -2.94 -13.40
N TYR A 63 7.83 -1.65 -13.08
CA TYR A 63 7.23 -0.63 -13.93
C TYR A 63 8.27 0.30 -14.55
N GLY A 64 9.53 -0.13 -14.61
CA GLY A 64 10.65 0.67 -15.09
C GLY A 64 11.24 1.61 -14.04
N GLN A 65 11.03 1.34 -12.74
CA GLN A 65 11.63 2.12 -11.67
C GLN A 65 13.17 2.05 -11.70
N ARG A 66 13.82 3.16 -11.33
CA ARG A 66 15.29 3.32 -11.32
C ARG A 66 16.01 2.31 -10.42
N HIS A 67 15.41 1.95 -9.27
CA HIS A 67 16.04 1.09 -8.26
C HIS A 67 15.51 -0.35 -8.33
N LYS A 68 16.20 -1.22 -9.08
CA LYS A 68 15.84 -2.65 -9.16
C LYS A 68 16.08 -3.44 -7.87
N ILE A 69 16.91 -2.91 -6.95
CA ILE A 69 17.20 -3.54 -5.66
C ILE A 69 15.95 -3.73 -4.80
N GLU A 70 14.92 -2.89 -5.00
CA GLU A 70 13.63 -3.01 -4.32
C GLU A 70 12.92 -4.32 -4.67
N LEU A 71 12.98 -4.75 -5.94
CA LEU A 71 12.39 -6.02 -6.38
C LEU A 71 13.11 -7.22 -5.75
N ASP A 72 14.44 -7.15 -5.61
CA ASP A 72 15.20 -8.21 -4.95
C ASP A 72 14.92 -8.26 -3.45
N SER A 73 14.69 -7.10 -2.82
CA SER A 73 14.21 -7.01 -1.44
C SER A 73 12.80 -7.61 -1.31
N ALA A 74 11.87 -7.30 -2.22
CA ALA A 74 10.52 -7.86 -2.22
C ALA A 74 10.55 -9.40 -2.33
N ARG A 75 11.36 -9.95 -3.24
CA ARG A 75 11.56 -11.41 -3.38
C ARG A 75 12.07 -12.04 -2.09
N ARG A 76 13.09 -11.43 -1.46
CA ARG A 76 13.65 -11.93 -0.19
C ARG A 76 12.64 -11.88 0.95
N ILE A 77 11.89 -10.79 1.06
CA ILE A 77 10.83 -10.63 2.06
C ILE A 77 9.75 -11.71 1.87
N ALA A 78 9.22 -11.86 0.66
CA ALA A 78 8.20 -12.87 0.37
C ALA A 78 8.69 -14.30 0.62
N ALA A 79 9.92 -14.63 0.19
CA ALA A 79 10.51 -15.93 0.45
C ALA A 79 10.69 -16.21 1.95
N SER A 80 11.15 -15.21 2.72
CA SER A 80 11.29 -15.35 4.18
C SER A 80 9.95 -15.50 4.90
N ALA A 81 8.89 -14.91 4.35
CA ALA A 81 7.53 -15.01 4.86
C ALA A 81 6.78 -16.27 4.39
N GLY A 82 7.34 -17.02 3.43
CA GLY A 82 6.73 -18.25 2.90
C GLY A 82 5.46 -18.03 2.07
N VAL A 83 5.32 -16.86 1.42
CA VAL A 83 4.12 -16.50 0.63
C VAL A 83 4.32 -16.66 -0.87
N GLU A 84 3.25 -17.00 -1.62
CA GLU A 84 3.27 -16.96 -3.09
C GLU A 84 3.52 -15.51 -3.54
N HIS A 85 4.50 -15.31 -4.43
CA HIS A 85 4.92 -13.98 -4.87
C HIS A 85 5.03 -13.89 -6.38
N HIS A 86 4.33 -12.91 -6.95
CA HIS A 86 4.37 -12.58 -8.37
C HIS A 86 5.08 -11.26 -8.60
N VAL A 87 5.93 -11.20 -9.64
CA VAL A 87 6.51 -9.95 -10.13
C VAL A 87 5.94 -9.69 -11.51
N LEU A 88 5.13 -8.64 -11.64
CA LEU A 88 4.50 -8.25 -12.90
C LEU A 88 5.28 -7.11 -13.55
N SER A 89 5.62 -7.26 -14.83
CA SER A 89 6.19 -6.16 -15.60
C SER A 89 5.05 -5.30 -16.16
N VAL A 90 5.10 -3.99 -15.90
CA VAL A 90 4.11 -3.01 -16.37
C VAL A 90 4.83 -1.99 -17.24
N ASP A 91 4.52 -1.97 -18.54
CA ASP A 91 5.08 -0.94 -19.40
C ASP A 91 4.42 0.41 -19.12
N THR A 92 5.16 1.32 -18.50
CA THR A 92 4.73 2.70 -18.22
C THR A 92 5.21 3.69 -19.27
N SER A 93 5.76 3.20 -20.41
CA SER A 93 6.30 4.03 -21.49
C SER A 93 5.39 5.16 -21.94
N LEU A 94 4.08 4.91 -21.97
CA LEU A 94 3.04 5.85 -22.37
C LEU A 94 2.83 7.01 -21.39
N PHE A 95 3.29 6.90 -20.15
CA PHE A 95 3.05 7.86 -19.06
C PHE A 95 4.35 8.31 -18.36
N ARG A 96 5.52 8.11 -18.99
CA ARG A 96 6.84 8.55 -18.49
C ARG A 96 6.94 10.07 -18.44
N ASN A 97 6.61 10.66 -17.29
CA ASN A 97 6.82 12.08 -16.99
C ASN A 97 7.33 12.27 -15.54
N SER A 98 8.12 11.34 -15.00
CA SER A 98 8.60 11.39 -13.62
C SER A 98 10.05 10.97 -13.45
N ALA A 99 10.73 11.53 -12.45
CA ALA A 99 12.11 11.20 -12.07
C ALA A 99 12.31 9.74 -11.62
N LEU A 100 11.22 8.99 -11.35
CA LEU A 100 11.29 7.55 -11.09
C LEU A 100 11.34 6.70 -12.36
N THR A 101 10.91 7.24 -13.50
CA THR A 101 10.72 6.51 -14.77
C THR A 101 11.45 7.13 -15.96
N ASP A 102 11.92 8.37 -15.82
CA ASP A 102 12.74 9.10 -16.78
C ASP A 102 14.13 9.36 -16.18
N ALA A 103 15.14 8.73 -16.77
CA ALA A 103 16.53 8.84 -16.34
C ALA A 103 17.17 10.22 -16.63
N SER A 104 16.51 11.07 -17.43
CA SER A 104 16.98 12.41 -17.76
C SER A 104 16.66 13.46 -16.69
N MET A 105 15.76 13.15 -15.75
CA MET A 105 15.40 14.04 -14.64
C MET A 105 16.29 13.80 -13.41
N GLN A 106 16.82 14.88 -12.84
CA GLN A 106 17.61 14.80 -11.60
C GLN A 106 16.72 14.47 -10.40
N MET A 107 17.19 13.58 -9.54
CA MET A 107 16.54 13.25 -8.27
C MET A 107 16.88 14.38 -7.27
N PRO A 108 15.91 15.09 -6.70
CA PRO A 108 16.20 16.17 -5.77
C PRO A 108 16.72 15.60 -4.45
N GLU A 109 17.96 15.95 -4.10
CA GLU A 109 18.65 15.40 -2.92
C GLU A 109 18.25 16.08 -1.60
N ASP A 110 17.62 17.26 -1.65
CA ASP A 110 17.13 17.99 -0.48
C ASP A 110 15.76 18.62 -0.79
N ARG A 111 14.73 18.26 -0.01
CA ARG A 111 13.41 18.93 -0.07
C ARG A 111 13.02 19.43 1.31
N ASP A 112 12.74 20.73 1.36
CA ASP A 112 12.23 21.45 2.52
C ASP A 112 10.78 21.00 2.81
N GLU A 113 10.53 20.42 4.00
CA GLU A 113 9.21 19.88 4.40
C GLU A 113 8.10 20.95 4.33
N SER A 114 8.47 22.23 4.43
CA SER A 114 7.56 23.38 4.39
C SER A 114 6.93 23.66 3.01
N ALA A 115 7.48 23.10 1.92
CA ALA A 115 6.99 23.26 0.55
C ALA A 115 6.00 22.16 0.09
N MET A 116 5.66 21.20 0.95
CA MET A 116 4.91 19.98 0.62
C MET A 116 3.42 20.15 0.25
N SER A 117 2.89 21.38 0.21
CA SER A 117 1.42 21.59 0.21
C SER A 117 0.77 21.93 -1.14
N SER A 118 1.51 22.21 -2.22
CA SER A 118 0.88 22.70 -3.46
C SER A 118 1.31 22.06 -4.79
N GLU A 119 2.41 21.31 -4.87
CA GLU A 119 2.91 20.78 -6.15
C GLU A 119 3.05 19.26 -6.15
N ILE A 120 2.62 18.62 -7.24
CA ILE A 120 2.77 17.17 -7.44
C ILE A 120 4.28 16.86 -7.54
N PRO A 121 4.82 15.92 -6.75
CA PRO A 121 6.25 15.60 -6.77
C PRO A 121 6.74 15.19 -8.15
N VAL A 122 7.94 15.61 -8.55
CA VAL A 122 8.56 15.12 -9.81
C VAL A 122 8.82 13.61 -9.80
N THR A 123 8.77 12.97 -8.63
CA THR A 123 8.85 11.52 -8.44
C THR A 123 7.52 10.82 -8.70
N TYR A 124 6.43 11.55 -8.93
CA TYR A 124 5.12 10.98 -9.19
C TYR A 124 5.00 10.40 -10.58
N VAL A 125 4.73 9.09 -10.66
CA VAL A 125 4.28 8.44 -11.90
C VAL A 125 2.76 8.57 -11.98
N PRO A 126 2.20 9.29 -12.97
CA PRO A 126 0.76 9.48 -13.10
C PRO A 126 -0.03 8.17 -13.12
N GLY A 127 -1.03 8.07 -12.24
CA GLY A 127 -1.97 6.94 -12.19
C GLY A 127 -1.35 5.60 -11.83
N ARG A 128 -0.13 5.54 -11.28
CA ARG A 128 0.56 4.28 -10.98
C ARG A 128 -0.24 3.39 -10.04
N ASN A 129 -0.80 3.93 -8.96
CA ASN A 129 -1.57 3.11 -8.02
C ASN A 129 -2.90 2.65 -8.62
N ILE A 130 -3.46 3.36 -9.61
CA ILE A 130 -4.63 2.89 -10.36
C ILE A 130 -4.29 1.57 -11.03
N LEU A 131 -3.19 1.52 -11.79
CA LEU A 131 -2.74 0.30 -12.47
C LEU A 131 -2.51 -0.84 -11.48
N PHE A 132 -1.79 -0.56 -10.38
CA PHE A 132 -1.46 -1.59 -9.39
C PHE A 132 -2.69 -2.17 -8.72
N LEU A 133 -3.62 -1.31 -8.30
CA LEU A 133 -4.88 -1.75 -7.71
C LEU A 133 -5.74 -2.50 -8.74
N SER A 134 -5.79 -2.06 -10.01
CA SER A 134 -6.50 -2.78 -11.06
C SER A 134 -5.96 -4.21 -11.27
N PHE A 135 -4.64 -4.39 -11.32
CA PHE A 135 -4.05 -5.74 -11.40
C PHE A 135 -4.36 -6.59 -10.16
N ALA A 136 -4.30 -5.99 -8.96
CA ALA A 136 -4.62 -6.70 -7.73
C ALA A 136 -6.10 -7.11 -7.66
N VAL A 137 -7.02 -6.26 -8.11
CA VAL A 137 -8.46 -6.58 -8.24
C VAL A 137 -8.65 -7.77 -9.17
N SER A 138 -8.11 -7.73 -10.39
CA SER A 138 -8.25 -8.84 -11.34
C SER A 138 -7.62 -10.13 -10.81
N TYR A 139 -6.50 -10.05 -10.09
CA TYR A 139 -5.89 -11.20 -9.45
C TYR A 139 -6.80 -11.77 -8.36
N CYS A 140 -7.35 -10.92 -7.49
CA CYS A 140 -8.29 -11.33 -6.45
C CYS A 140 -9.51 -12.04 -7.03
N GLU A 141 -10.13 -11.46 -8.06
CA GLU A 141 -11.28 -12.04 -8.76
C GLU A 141 -10.97 -13.44 -9.32
N SER A 142 -9.81 -13.60 -9.95
CA SER A 142 -9.39 -14.89 -10.53
C SER A 142 -9.12 -15.99 -9.50
N ARG A 143 -8.89 -15.63 -8.23
CA ARG A 143 -8.56 -16.55 -7.13
C ARG A 143 -9.67 -16.64 -6.07
N GLY A 144 -10.74 -15.86 -6.19
CA GLY A 144 -11.80 -15.75 -5.18
C GLY A 144 -11.37 -15.03 -3.90
N PHE A 145 -10.32 -14.20 -3.95
CA PHE A 145 -9.85 -13.43 -2.79
C PHE A 145 -10.72 -12.20 -2.60
N SER A 146 -10.91 -11.77 -1.35
CA SER A 146 -11.84 -10.69 -1.00
C SER A 146 -11.15 -9.38 -0.60
N ARG A 147 -9.81 -9.36 -0.51
CA ARG A 147 -9.07 -8.25 0.09
C ARG A 147 -7.77 -7.92 -0.63
N ILE A 148 -7.48 -6.63 -0.70
CA ILE A 148 -6.20 -6.08 -1.16
C ILE A 148 -5.62 -5.24 -0.02
N PHE A 149 -4.36 -5.49 0.32
CA PHE A 149 -3.61 -4.73 1.30
C PHE A 149 -2.50 -3.95 0.58
N ILE A 150 -2.43 -2.65 0.86
CA ILE A 150 -1.43 -1.73 0.30
C ILE A 150 -0.81 -0.91 1.43
N GLY A 151 0.51 -0.87 1.48
CA GLY A 151 1.27 -0.05 2.43
C GLY A 151 1.36 1.42 2.02
N ALA A 152 0.27 2.02 1.55
CA ALA A 152 0.24 3.43 1.20
C ALA A 152 0.01 4.28 2.46
N ASN A 153 0.99 5.12 2.82
CA ASN A 153 0.91 5.97 4.00
C ASN A 153 0.18 7.28 3.67
N ALA A 154 -0.88 7.58 4.43
CA ALA A 154 -1.64 8.81 4.30
C ALA A 154 -0.90 10.05 4.85
N VAL A 155 0.13 9.88 5.69
CA VAL A 155 0.95 10.97 6.26
C VAL A 155 2.05 11.41 5.29
N ASP A 156 2.50 10.53 4.40
CA ASP A 156 3.45 10.84 3.32
C ASP A 156 2.76 11.47 2.09
N TYR A 157 1.57 12.07 2.29
CA TYR A 157 0.67 12.55 1.25
C TYR A 157 1.32 13.49 0.24
N SER A 158 2.40 14.20 0.60
CA SER A 158 3.38 15.00 -0.18
C SER A 158 3.04 15.47 -1.61
N GLY A 159 1.77 15.60 -1.99
CA GLY A 159 1.27 15.89 -3.34
C GLY A 159 0.81 14.70 -4.21
N TYR A 160 0.75 13.45 -3.71
CA TYR A 160 0.30 12.28 -4.50
C TYR A 160 -1.24 12.13 -4.51
N PRO A 161 -1.94 12.28 -5.65
CA PRO A 161 -3.40 12.20 -5.70
C PRO A 161 -3.96 10.78 -5.49
N ASP A 162 -3.18 9.75 -5.83
CA ASP A 162 -3.56 8.33 -5.82
C ASP A 162 -3.16 7.57 -4.54
N CYS A 163 -2.80 8.30 -3.48
CA CYS A 163 -2.62 7.79 -2.12
C CYS A 163 -3.64 8.37 -1.13
N ARG A 164 -4.53 9.27 -1.59
CA ARG A 164 -5.47 10.00 -0.72
C ARG A 164 -6.58 9.10 -0.20
N PRO A 165 -7.14 9.37 1.00
CA PRO A 165 -8.28 8.62 1.51
C PRO A 165 -9.48 8.58 0.55
N ASP A 166 -9.78 9.66 -0.18
CA ASP A 166 -10.85 9.68 -1.17
C ASP A 166 -10.59 8.71 -2.34
N PHE A 167 -9.35 8.64 -2.81
CA PHE A 167 -8.95 7.71 -3.86
C PHE A 167 -9.12 6.25 -3.41
N ILE A 168 -8.64 5.91 -2.21
CA ILE A 168 -8.75 4.56 -1.66
C ILE A 168 -10.22 4.17 -1.45
N ARG A 169 -11.05 5.08 -0.92
CA ARG A 169 -12.49 4.84 -0.77
C ARG A 169 -13.21 4.63 -2.10
N ALA A 170 -12.87 5.42 -3.11
CA ALA A 170 -13.43 5.27 -4.45
C ALA A 170 -13.09 3.89 -5.03
N PHE A 171 -11.83 3.45 -4.92
CA PHE A 171 -11.41 2.10 -5.33
C PHE A 171 -12.14 1.00 -4.56
N GLN A 172 -12.28 1.15 -3.23
CA GLN A 172 -13.00 0.18 -2.40
C GLN A 172 -14.49 0.07 -2.72
N SER A 173 -15.11 1.14 -3.23
CA SER A 173 -16.55 1.16 -3.55
C SER A 173 -16.85 0.66 -4.96
N MET A 174 -15.83 0.49 -5.80
CA MET A 174 -15.97 0.08 -7.20
C MET A 174 -16.19 -1.43 -7.35
N VAL A 175 -15.72 -2.23 -6.39
CA VAL A 175 -15.69 -3.70 -6.45
C VAL A 175 -16.29 -4.34 -5.20
#